data_AF-B7GTF0-F1
#
_entry.id   AF-B7GTF0-F1
#
_cell.length_a   1.000
_cell.length_b   1.000
_cell.length_c   1.000
_cell.angle_alpha   90.00
_cell.angle_beta   90.00
_cell.angle_gamma   90.00
#
_symmetry.space_group_name_H-M   'P 1'
#
loop_
_entity.id
_entity.type
_entity.pdbx_description
1 polymer ?
#
loop_
_entity_poly.entity_id
_entity_poly.type
_entity_poly.pdbx_seq_one_letter_code
_entity_poly.pdbx_strand_id
1 'polypeptide(L)'
;MTVNELLKKSGLKRSSYFRKMRGDTELTTGDIDKLARALGRDPMLVLAEAAEQAQVQESINNILEMAAKRGDTEAEQEAYEEMP
;
A
#
# COMPACT_ATOMS: atom_id res chain seq x y z
N MET A 1 -11.72 18.78 -3.72
CA MET A 1 -12.55 18.00 -4.68
C MET A 1 -13.21 16.87 -3.93
N THR A 2 -14.51 16.67 -4.12
CA THR A 2 -15.25 15.55 -3.52
C THR A 2 -15.12 14.28 -4.37
N VAL A 3 -15.42 13.10 -3.78
CA VAL A 3 -15.43 11.83 -4.54
C VAL A 3 -16.43 11.90 -5.71
N ASN A 4 -17.58 12.56 -5.52
CA ASN A 4 -18.59 12.68 -6.59
C ASN A 4 -18.07 13.52 -7.77
N GLU A 5 -17.37 14.62 -7.47
CA GLU A 5 -16.73 15.46 -8.49
C GLU A 5 -15.62 14.71 -9.22
N LEU A 6 -14.81 13.94 -8.48
CA LEU A 6 -13.75 13.11 -9.05
C LEU A 6 -14.32 12.06 -10.00
N LEU A 7 -15.36 11.34 -9.58
CA LEU A 7 -16.01 10.33 -10.42
C LEU A 7 -16.67 10.92 -11.66
N LYS A 8 -17.28 12.10 -11.52
CA LYS A 8 -17.84 12.84 -12.66
C LYS A 8 -16.76 13.25 -13.66
N LYS A 9 -15.61 13.72 -13.18
CA LYS A 9 -14.47 14.11 -14.04
C LYS A 9 -13.75 12.91 -14.66
N SER A 10 -13.59 11.81 -13.93
CA SER A 10 -12.86 10.61 -14.40
C SER A 10 -13.72 9.69 -15.28
N GLY A 11 -15.04 9.85 -15.26
CA GLY A 11 -15.98 8.97 -15.94
C GLY A 11 -16.09 7.57 -15.30
N LEU A 12 -15.51 7.36 -14.11
CA LEU A 12 -15.66 6.10 -13.39
C LEU A 12 -17.08 5.96 -12.83
N LYS A 13 -17.70 4.79 -13.06
CA LYS A 13 -18.97 4.47 -12.41
C LYS A 13 -18.78 4.40 -10.89
N ARG A 14 -19.68 5.05 -10.16
CA ARG A 14 -19.70 5.05 -8.69
C ARG A 14 -19.66 3.64 -8.09
N SER A 15 -20.47 2.72 -8.61
CA SER A 15 -20.51 1.33 -8.15
C SER A 15 -19.17 0.61 -8.36
N SER A 16 -18.52 0.83 -9.51
CA SER A 16 -17.20 0.26 -9.81
C SER A 16 -16.15 0.78 -8.84
N TYR A 17 -16.12 2.11 -8.63
CA TYR A 17 -15.20 2.74 -7.68
C TYR A 17 -15.32 2.16 -6.27
N PHE A 18 -16.54 2.08 -5.72
CA PHE A 18 -16.72 1.59 -4.35
C PHE A 18 -16.43 0.09 -4.20
N ARG A 19 -16.69 -0.73 -5.23
CA ARG A 19 -16.25 -2.14 -5.22
C ARG A 19 -14.72 -2.24 -5.14
N LYS A 20 -14.02 -1.40 -5.92
CA LYS A 20 -12.55 -1.36 -5.92
C LYS A 20 -11.98 -0.89 -4.58
N MET A 21 -12.55 0.17 -4.00
CA MET A 21 -12.11 0.68 -2.70
C MET A 21 -12.33 -0.30 -1.54
N ARG A 22 -13.29 -1.24 -1.67
CA ARG A 22 -13.51 -2.31 -0.68
C ARG A 22 -12.60 -3.53 -0.88
N GLY A 23 -11.88 -3.60 -2.00
CA GLY A 23 -11.12 -4.78 -2.39
C GLY A 23 -11.96 -5.87 -3.04
N ASP A 24 -13.23 -5.61 -3.39
CA ASP A 24 -14.06 -6.59 -4.13
C ASP A 24 -13.50 -6.84 -5.55
N THR A 25 -12.86 -5.81 -6.12
CA THR A 25 -12.19 -5.87 -7.43
C THR A 25 -10.94 -5.01 -7.43
N GLU A 26 -9.95 -5.35 -8.26
CA GLU A 26 -8.68 -4.61 -8.33
C GLU A 26 -8.82 -3.27 -9.07
N LEU A 27 -7.97 -2.30 -8.73
CA LEU A 27 -7.75 -1.11 -9.56
C LEU A 27 -6.91 -1.47 -10.77
N THR A 28 -7.41 -1.16 -11.96
CA THR A 28 -6.63 -1.32 -13.19
C THR A 28 -5.78 -0.07 -13.44
N THR A 29 -4.73 -0.20 -14.24
CA THR A 29 -3.94 0.94 -14.73
C THR A 29 -4.81 1.98 -15.45
N GLY A 30 -5.86 1.55 -16.17
CA GLY A 30 -6.82 2.44 -16.80
C GLY A 30 -7.73 3.19 -15.82
N ASP A 31 -8.03 2.60 -14.65
CA ASP A 31 -8.74 3.33 -13.58
C ASP A 31 -7.83 4.40 -12.97
N ILE A 32 -6.56 4.07 -12.75
CA ILE A 32 -5.55 4.99 -12.20
C ILE A 32 -5.32 6.17 -13.16
N ASP A 33 -5.18 5.93 -14.47
CA ASP A 33 -5.02 6.99 -15.47
C ASP A 33 -6.20 7.98 -15.44
N LYS A 34 -7.44 7.48 -15.44
CA LYS A 34 -8.64 8.32 -15.37
C LYS A 34 -8.71 9.14 -14.09
N LEU A 35 -8.37 8.54 -12.95
CA LEU A 35 -8.39 9.22 -11.65
C LEU A 35 -7.28 10.27 -11.56
N ALA A 36 -6.06 9.94 -11.98
CA ALA A 36 -4.92 10.85 -11.98
C ALA A 36 -5.18 12.07 -12.87
N ARG A 37 -5.67 11.87 -14.11
CA ARG A 37 -6.03 12.97 -15.01
C ARG A 37 -7.13 13.85 -14.43
N ALA A 38 -8.15 13.26 -13.81
CA ALA A 38 -9.23 14.01 -13.17
C ALA A 38 -8.76 14.84 -11.96
N LEU A 39 -7.69 14.40 -11.29
CA LEU A 39 -6.98 15.12 -10.23
C LEU A 39 -5.96 16.14 -10.78
N GLY A 40 -5.72 16.17 -12.09
CA GLY A 40 -4.70 17.03 -12.71
C GLY A 40 -3.27 16.55 -12.45
N ARG A 41 -3.07 15.26 -12.15
CA ARG A 41 -1.75 14.64 -12.00
C ARG A 41 -1.39 13.77 -13.19
N ASP A 42 -0.10 13.60 -13.42
CA ASP A 42 0.42 12.66 -14.40
C ASP A 42 0.26 11.21 -13.88
N PRO A 43 -0.40 10.32 -14.64
CA PRO A 43 -0.61 8.93 -14.27
C PRO A 43 0.68 8.13 -14.01
N MET A 44 1.74 8.37 -14.79
CA MET A 44 3.00 7.64 -14.64
C MET A 44 3.74 8.08 -13.38
N LEU A 45 3.68 9.37 -13.04
CA LEU A 45 4.23 9.85 -11.78
C LEU A 45 3.50 9.23 -10.57
N VAL A 46 2.16 9.13 -10.62
CA VAL A 46 1.39 8.47 -9.55
C VAL A 46 1.80 7.01 -9.38
N LEU A 47 2.01 6.28 -10.47
CA LEU A 47 2.46 4.88 -10.41
C LEU A 47 3.89 4.76 -9.90
N ALA A 48 4.79 5.66 -10.30
CA ALA A 48 6.17 5.67 -9.82
C ALA A 48 6.26 5.97 -8.32
N GLU A 49 5.53 6.99 -7.84
CA GLU A 49 5.41 7.32 -6.41
C GLU A 49 4.87 6.12 -5.61
N ALA A 50 3.85 5.44 -6.13
CA ALA A 50 3.28 4.26 -5.48
C ALA A 50 4.25 3.07 -5.44
N ALA A 51 5.02 2.85 -6.50
CA ALA A 51 6.02 1.79 -6.54
C ALA A 51 7.17 2.04 -5.55
N GLU A 52 7.63 3.29 -5.44
CA GLU A 52 8.64 3.68 -4.46
C GLU A 52 8.14 3.47 -3.02
N GLN A 53 6.91 3.88 -2.73
CA GLN A 53 6.29 3.65 -1.41
C GLN A 53 6.16 2.17 -1.08
N ALA A 54 5.81 1.32 -2.04
CA ALA A 54 5.73 -0.12 -1.85
C ALA A 54 7.10 -0.71 -1.48
N GLN A 55 8.17 -0.27 -2.14
CA GLN A 55 9.53 -0.71 -1.84
C GLN A 55 10.00 -0.26 -0.45
N VAL A 56 9.68 0.97 -0.05
CA VAL A 56 9.97 1.47 1.30
C VAL A 56 9.22 0.64 2.34
N GLN A 57 7.94 0.35 2.12
CA GLN A 57 7.15 -0.46 3.03
C GLN A 57 7.70 -1.88 3.17
N GLU A 58 8.12 -2.50 2.08
CA GLU A 58 8.78 -3.81 2.10
C GLU A 58 10.08 -3.77 2.92
N SER A 59 10.87 -2.72 2.73
CA SER A 59 12.11 -2.51 3.51
C SER A 59 11.82 -2.40 5.01
N ILE A 60 10.77 -1.67 5.40
CA ILE A 60 10.33 -1.56 6.79
C ILE A 60 9.89 -2.93 7.34
N ASN A 61 9.10 -3.69 6.58
CA ASN A 61 8.64 -5.02 6.99
C ASN A 61 9.83 -5.94 7.26
N ASN A 62 10.84 -5.94 6.38
CA ASN A 62 12.06 -6.73 6.56
C ASN A 62 12.83 -6.35 7.84
N ILE A 63 12.94 -5.06 8.15
CA ILE A 63 13.60 -4.60 9.39
C ILE A 63 12.84 -5.08 10.63
N LEU A 64 11.51 -5.00 10.61
CA LEU A 64 10.67 -5.45 11.72
C LEU A 64 10.77 -6.98 11.91
N GLU A 65 10.79 -7.76 10.83
CA GLU A 65 11.00 -9.20 10.90
C GLU A 65 12.37 -9.58 11.47
N MET A 66 13.43 -8.86 11.07
CA MET A 66 14.77 -9.08 11.65
C MET A 66 14.81 -8.74 13.14
N ALA A 67 14.16 -7.65 13.55
CA ALA A 67 14.09 -7.25 14.95
C ALA A 67 13.33 -8.28 15.80
N ALA A 68 12.22 -8.82 15.28
CA ALA A 68 11.47 -9.89 15.94
C ALA A 68 12.33 -11.15 16.16
N LYS A 69 13.00 -11.64 15.09
CA LYS A 69 13.88 -12.81 15.19
C LYS A 69 15.02 -12.61 16.18
N ARG A 70 15.59 -11.39 16.24
CA ARG A 70 16.65 -11.08 17.19
C ARG A 70 16.14 -11.13 18.64
N GLY A 71 14.96 -10.59 18.90
CA GLY A 71 14.32 -10.69 20.22
C GLY A 71 14.06 -12.15 20.63
N ASP A 72 13.62 -12.99 19.69
CA ASP A 72 13.42 -14.42 19.95
C ASP A 72 14.75 -15.12 20.33
N THR A 73 15.85 -14.81 19.61
CA THR A 73 17.17 -15.39 19.93
C THR A 73 17.77 -14.89 21.25
N GLU A 74 17.52 -13.64 21.63
CA GLU A 74 17.98 -13.08 22.91
C GLU A 74 17.21 -13.74 24.07
N ALA A 75 15.90 -13.93 23.93
CA ALA A 75 15.07 -14.64 24.91
C ALA A 75 15.45 -16.13 25.06
N GLU A 76 15.81 -16.82 23.96
CA GLU A 76 16.31 -18.19 24.02
C GLU A 76 17.65 -18.28 24.75
N GLN A 77 18.60 -17.35 24.51
CA GLN A 77 19.91 -17.34 25.17
C GLN A 77 19.80 -17.11 26.67
N GLU A 78 18.99 -16.16 27.12
CA GLU A 78 18.74 -15.91 28.55
C GLU A 78 18.18 -17.16 29.25
N ALA A 79 17.25 -17.87 28.61
CA ALA A 79 16.69 -19.11 29.16
C ALA A 79 17.72 -20.25 29.30
N TYR A 80 18.76 -20.28 28.45
CA TYR A 80 19.87 -21.24 28.59
C TYR A 80 20.84 -20.87 29.71
N GLU A 81 21.08 -19.58 29.95
CA GLU A 81 21.98 -19.10 31.00
C GLU A 81 21.38 -19.24 32.41
N GLU A 82 20.05 -19.27 32.54
CA GLU A 82 19.34 -19.47 33.81
C GLU A 82 19.15 -20.96 34.21
N MET A 83 19.54 -21.92 33.37
CA MET A 83 19.54 -23.33 33.76
C MET A 83 20.73 -23.65 34.69
N PRO A 84 20.50 -24.29 35.85
CA PRO A 84 21.53 -24.54 36.88
C PRO A 84 22.55 -25.62 36.50
#